data_AF-A0A1W2G769-F1
#
_entry.id   AF-A0A1W2G769-F1
#
_cell.length_a   1.000
_cell.length_b   1.000
_cell.length_c   1.000
_cell.angle_alpha   90.00
_cell.angle_beta   90.00
_cell.angle_gamma   90.00
#
_symmetry.space_group_name_H-M   'P 1'
#
loop_
_entity.id
_entity.type
_entity.pdbx_description
1 polymer ?
#
loop_
_entity_poly.entity_id
_entity_poly.type
_entity_poly.pdbx_seq_one_letter_code
_entity_poly.pdbx_strand_id
1 'polypeptide(L)'
;MINKAILILVLILSKANISWAQFVQKDTSYTVNRAYLKYKKDFPNIKIAEANDLDVSVQQNVIYHNTGTRDLMLDLYRPEKQTQNLPVIFMIHGGGWKSGDKYHMQVLGIVLASKGYVTVAIEYRLSAEAPYPAAVLDVEAAMQWTVEYAKELHIDTAGFILLGCSSGGQLATLVGVNPSFNSPKIKAIINLDGILAFHHTESEEGASAALWLGGSYETAKENWEVASPLKHAGKGDPPILFVNSQYPRFHAGRDEMITILSQANIYTKVHELPDTPHTFWLFDPWFLPTVGYILQFLDKVISD
;
A
#
# COMPACT_ATOMS: atom_id res chain seq x y z
N MET A 1 -6.16 60.02 52.07
CA MET A 1 -4.91 60.05 51.28
C MET A 1 -4.79 58.72 50.57
N ILE A 2 -4.96 58.73 49.25
CA ILE A 2 -5.03 57.55 48.38
C ILE A 2 -3.59 57.14 48.06
N ASN A 3 -3.19 55.92 48.42
CA ASN A 3 -1.90 55.35 48.03
C ASN A 3 -2.15 54.42 46.82
N LYS A 4 -1.75 54.88 45.63
CA LYS A 4 -1.90 54.13 44.36
C LYS A 4 -0.81 53.05 44.30
N ALA A 5 -1.17 51.79 44.47
CA ALA A 5 -0.34 50.67 44.07
C ALA A 5 -0.42 50.51 42.55
N ILE A 6 0.72 50.68 41.87
CA ILE A 6 0.86 50.43 40.43
C ILE A 6 1.13 48.92 40.27
N LEU A 7 0.15 48.19 39.74
CA LEU A 7 0.32 46.80 39.32
C LEU A 7 0.92 46.80 37.91
N ILE A 8 2.18 46.40 37.77
CA ILE A 8 2.81 46.21 36.47
C ILE A 8 2.34 44.87 35.91
N LEU A 9 1.49 44.92 34.88
CA LEU A 9 1.06 43.76 34.11
C LEU A 9 2.19 43.40 33.14
N VAL A 10 2.96 42.35 33.43
CA VAL A 10 3.93 41.79 32.48
C VAL A 10 3.15 40.94 31.47
N LEU A 11 2.95 41.50 30.27
CA LEU A 11 2.45 40.77 29.11
C LEU A 11 3.55 39.83 28.61
N ILE A 12 3.46 38.55 28.94
CA ILE A 12 4.23 37.50 28.27
C ILE A 12 3.57 37.28 26.90
N LEU A 13 4.11 37.94 25.88
CA LEU A 13 3.82 37.60 24.48
C LEU A 13 4.44 36.23 24.21
N SER A 14 3.63 35.16 24.34
CA SER A 14 3.99 33.89 23.72
C SER A 14 4.02 34.11 22.21
N LYS A 15 5.20 33.93 21.61
CA LYS A 15 5.32 33.80 20.16
C LYS A 15 4.64 32.49 19.79
N ALA A 16 3.34 32.55 19.48
CA ALA A 16 2.71 31.50 18.70
C ALA A 16 3.38 31.53 17.34
N ASN A 17 4.32 30.60 17.11
CA ASN A 17 4.78 30.29 15.77
C ASN A 17 3.58 29.70 15.03
N ILE A 18 2.86 30.55 14.29
CA ILE A 18 1.88 30.10 13.31
C ILE A 18 2.71 29.49 12.18
N SER A 19 2.93 28.17 12.28
CA SER A 19 3.35 27.36 11.15
C SER A 19 2.20 27.38 10.16
N TRP A 20 2.39 28.07 9.03
CA TRP A 20 1.55 27.85 7.87
C TRP A 20 1.87 26.46 7.34
N ALA A 21 1.13 25.44 7.78
CA ALA A 21 1.15 24.16 7.12
C ALA A 21 0.77 24.42 5.66
N GLN A 22 1.74 24.30 4.75
CA GLN A 22 1.42 24.25 3.33
C GLN A 22 0.62 22.97 3.11
N PHE A 23 -0.69 23.10 2.94
CA PHE A 23 -1.52 22.00 2.48
C PHE A 23 -1.04 21.61 1.09
N VAL A 24 -0.27 20.52 1.00
CA VAL A 24 0.08 19.96 -0.29
C VAL A 24 -1.19 19.38 -0.90
N GLN A 25 -1.61 19.91 -2.04
CA GLN A 25 -2.80 19.42 -2.73
C GLN A 25 -2.51 18.01 -3.27
N LYS A 26 -3.24 17.02 -2.78
CA LYS A 26 -3.18 15.62 -3.26
C LYS A 26 -3.60 15.55 -4.74
N ASP A 27 -2.83 14.86 -5.58
CA ASP A 27 -3.21 14.58 -6.96
C ASP A 27 -4.32 13.53 -6.99
N THR A 28 -5.53 13.91 -7.42
CA THR A 28 -6.73 13.06 -7.49
C THR A 28 -7.06 12.62 -8.93
N SER A 29 -6.08 12.70 -9.84
CA SER A 29 -6.28 12.38 -11.26
C SER A 29 -6.50 10.88 -11.53
N TYR A 30 -6.01 10.00 -10.67
CA TYR A 30 -6.27 8.56 -10.75
C TYR A 30 -7.49 8.19 -9.90
N THR A 31 -8.57 7.77 -10.57
CA THR A 31 -9.80 7.24 -9.93
C THR A 31 -10.27 5.97 -10.64
N VAL A 32 -11.04 5.12 -9.95
CA VAL A 32 -11.65 3.90 -10.53
C VAL A 32 -12.47 4.24 -11.79
N ASN A 33 -13.29 5.30 -11.76
CA ASN A 33 -14.09 5.71 -12.91
C ASN A 33 -13.22 6.20 -14.09
N ARG A 34 -12.14 6.93 -13.84
CA ARG A 34 -11.21 7.35 -14.91
C ARG A 34 -10.48 6.14 -15.50
N ALA A 35 -10.06 5.20 -14.66
CA ALA A 35 -9.46 3.94 -15.12
C ALA A 35 -10.46 3.13 -15.96
N TYR A 36 -11.72 3.05 -15.52
CA TYR A 36 -12.80 2.39 -16.26
C TYR A 36 -13.00 3.01 -17.65
N LEU A 37 -13.18 4.33 -17.72
CA LEU A 37 -13.38 5.03 -18.99
C LEU A 37 -12.17 4.91 -19.92
N LYS A 38 -10.95 4.82 -19.37
CA LYS A 38 -9.73 4.54 -20.13
C LYS A 38 -9.78 3.14 -20.74
N TYR A 39 -9.91 2.11 -19.91
CA TYR A 39 -9.76 0.72 -20.35
C TYR A 39 -10.98 0.17 -21.08
N LYS A 40 -12.18 0.74 -20.91
CA LYS A 40 -13.38 0.34 -21.66
C LYS A 40 -13.20 0.47 -23.18
N LYS A 41 -12.27 1.32 -23.64
CA LYS A 41 -11.95 1.47 -25.06
C LYS A 41 -11.34 0.21 -25.66
N ASP A 42 -10.42 -0.41 -24.92
CA ASP A 42 -9.68 -1.59 -25.37
C ASP A 42 -10.37 -2.89 -24.91
N PHE A 43 -11.13 -2.82 -23.82
CA PHE A 43 -11.88 -3.93 -23.22
C PHE A 43 -13.37 -3.55 -23.08
N PRO A 44 -14.17 -3.61 -24.14
CA PRO A 44 -15.53 -3.05 -24.16
C PRO A 44 -16.51 -3.70 -23.18
N ASN A 45 -16.23 -4.93 -22.74
CA ASN A 45 -17.11 -5.71 -21.87
C ASN A 45 -16.78 -5.60 -20.38
N ILE A 46 -15.76 -4.82 -20.00
CA ILE A 46 -15.37 -4.70 -18.59
C ILE A 46 -16.46 -4.01 -17.78
N LYS A 47 -16.52 -4.38 -16.50
CA LYS A 47 -17.36 -3.74 -15.49
C LYS A 47 -16.50 -3.39 -14.29
N ILE A 48 -16.88 -2.33 -13.58
CA ILE A 48 -16.30 -2.05 -12.27
C ILE A 48 -16.71 -3.19 -11.35
N ALA A 49 -15.75 -3.76 -10.63
CA ALA A 49 -16.02 -4.80 -9.66
C ALA A 49 -16.88 -4.25 -8.52
N GLU A 50 -17.78 -5.07 -8.01
CA GLU A 50 -18.70 -4.72 -6.94
C GLU A 50 -18.62 -5.74 -5.80
N ALA A 51 -18.89 -5.30 -4.58
CA ALA A 51 -18.97 -6.13 -3.38
C ALA A 51 -20.36 -5.97 -2.77
N ASN A 52 -21.35 -6.65 -3.35
CA ASN A 52 -22.76 -6.55 -2.97
C ASN A 52 -23.12 -7.61 -1.92
N ASP A 53 -23.95 -7.22 -0.94
CA ASP A 53 -24.60 -8.12 0.03
C ASP A 53 -23.65 -8.99 0.88
N LEU A 54 -22.52 -8.43 1.31
CA LEU A 54 -21.55 -9.09 2.20
C LEU A 54 -21.65 -8.55 3.63
N ASP A 55 -21.70 -9.46 4.61
CA ASP A 55 -21.76 -9.16 6.05
C ASP A 55 -20.40 -8.64 6.58
N VAL A 56 -20.03 -7.42 6.19
CA VAL A 56 -18.76 -6.77 6.52
C VAL A 56 -19.00 -5.41 7.18
N SER A 57 -18.44 -5.25 8.38
CA SER A 57 -18.33 -3.96 9.05
C SER A 57 -17.24 -3.11 8.40
N VAL A 58 -17.58 -1.87 8.08
CA VAL A 58 -16.67 -0.89 7.47
C VAL A 58 -16.49 0.30 8.40
N GLN A 59 -15.24 0.61 8.73
CA GLN A 59 -14.87 1.81 9.47
C GLN A 59 -13.92 2.64 8.62
N GLN A 60 -14.36 3.81 8.17
CA GLN A 60 -13.59 4.64 7.26
C GLN A 60 -12.91 5.80 7.98
N ASN A 61 -11.83 6.30 7.37
CA ASN A 61 -11.15 7.55 7.74
C ASN A 61 -10.62 7.56 9.18
N VAL A 62 -10.10 6.42 9.63
CA VAL A 62 -9.40 6.31 10.91
C VAL A 62 -8.03 6.94 10.76
N ILE A 63 -7.73 7.96 11.56
CA ILE A 63 -6.42 8.61 11.55
C ILE A 63 -5.41 7.69 12.21
N TYR A 64 -4.32 7.39 11.50
CA TYR A 64 -3.23 6.56 12.04
C TYR A 64 -1.93 7.34 12.23
N HIS A 65 -1.73 8.44 11.50
CA HIS A 65 -0.53 9.25 11.60
C HIS A 65 -0.79 10.71 11.21
N ASN A 66 -0.17 11.66 11.92
CA ASN A 66 -0.17 13.08 11.54
C ASN A 66 1.22 13.46 11.04
N THR A 67 1.31 13.94 9.79
CA THR A 67 2.58 14.27 9.13
C THR A 67 3.06 15.69 9.44
N GLY A 68 2.30 16.45 10.22
CA GLY A 68 2.43 17.90 10.37
C GLY A 68 1.76 18.72 9.25
N THR A 69 1.57 18.14 8.06
CA THR A 69 0.89 18.80 6.93
C THR A 69 -0.54 18.30 6.72
N ARG A 70 -0.81 17.03 7.02
CA ARG A 70 -2.16 16.45 7.09
C ARG A 70 -2.19 15.19 7.94
N ASP A 71 -3.40 14.72 8.22
CA ASP A 71 -3.61 13.38 8.74
C ASP A 71 -3.54 12.36 7.59
N LEU A 72 -2.89 11.23 7.85
CA LEU A 72 -2.98 10.02 7.05
C LEU A 72 -4.02 9.10 7.67
N MET A 73 -4.90 8.60 6.82
CA MET A 73 -6.05 7.82 7.25
C MET A 73 -6.01 6.40 6.69
N LEU A 74 -6.70 5.48 7.36
CA LEU A 74 -6.95 4.12 6.91
C LEU A 74 -8.43 3.78 6.98
N ASP A 75 -8.83 2.79 6.21
CA ASP A 75 -10.15 2.16 6.26
C ASP A 75 -9.99 0.70 6.70
N LEU A 76 -10.87 0.26 7.61
CA LEU A 76 -10.91 -1.09 8.15
C LEU A 76 -12.15 -1.81 7.64
N TYR A 77 -11.94 -3.03 7.14
CA TYR A 77 -13.01 -3.94 6.73
C TYR A 77 -12.88 -5.24 7.54
N ARG A 78 -13.96 -5.62 8.23
CA ARG A 78 -13.97 -6.76 9.15
C ARG A 78 -15.28 -7.54 9.05
N PRO A 79 -15.29 -8.86 9.23
CA PRO A 79 -16.55 -9.61 9.37
C PRO A 79 -17.43 -8.99 10.48
N GLU A 80 -18.74 -8.83 10.24
CA GLU A 80 -19.64 -8.24 11.24
C GLU A 80 -19.67 -9.02 12.57
N LYS A 81 -19.60 -10.35 12.48
CA LYS A 81 -19.70 -11.26 13.62
C LYS A 81 -18.37 -11.95 13.87
N GLN A 82 -17.42 -11.19 14.42
CA GLN A 82 -16.10 -11.67 14.75
C GLN A 82 -15.94 -11.93 16.25
N THR A 83 -15.59 -13.16 16.62
CA THR A 83 -15.31 -13.56 18.02
C THR A 83 -13.87 -14.02 18.25
N GLN A 84 -13.09 -14.18 17.18
CA GLN A 84 -11.71 -14.66 17.21
C GLN A 84 -10.77 -13.64 16.60
N ASN A 85 -9.48 -13.72 16.95
CA ASN A 85 -8.46 -12.91 16.31
C ASN A 85 -8.23 -13.40 14.88
N LEU A 86 -8.30 -12.50 13.90
CA LEU A 86 -8.17 -12.83 12.48
C LEU A 86 -6.87 -12.28 11.88
N PRO A 87 -6.28 -12.95 10.88
CA PRO A 87 -5.12 -12.44 10.15
C PRO A 87 -5.43 -11.11 9.45
N VAL A 88 -4.42 -10.24 9.37
CA VAL A 88 -4.56 -8.88 8.82
C VAL A 88 -3.89 -8.77 7.46
N ILE A 89 -4.61 -8.21 6.48
CA ILE A 89 -4.10 -7.84 5.16
C ILE A 89 -4.02 -6.32 5.07
N PHE A 90 -2.80 -5.77 5.02
CA PHE A 90 -2.56 -4.37 4.69
C PHE A 90 -2.62 -4.18 3.18
N MET A 91 -3.48 -3.28 2.74
CA MET A 91 -3.74 -3.01 1.33
C MET A 91 -3.18 -1.65 0.94
N ILE A 92 -2.20 -1.66 0.04
CA ILE A 92 -1.47 -0.48 -0.42
C ILE A 92 -1.91 -0.18 -1.85
N HIS A 93 -2.55 0.97 -2.03
CA HIS A 93 -3.10 1.34 -3.33
C HIS A 93 -2.02 1.70 -4.36
N GLY A 94 -2.34 1.49 -5.64
CA GLY A 94 -1.53 1.96 -6.76
C GLY A 94 -1.79 3.42 -7.11
N GLY A 95 -1.04 3.93 -8.08
CA GLY A 95 -1.15 5.30 -8.59
C GLY A 95 0.18 5.95 -8.96
N GLY A 96 1.20 5.13 -9.24
CA GLY A 96 2.53 5.59 -9.64
C GLY A 96 3.17 6.49 -8.58
N TRP A 97 2.91 6.21 -7.30
CA TRP A 97 3.32 6.99 -6.11
C TRP A 97 2.81 8.44 -6.07
N LYS A 98 2.28 8.96 -7.18
CA LYS A 98 1.91 10.35 -7.40
C LYS A 98 0.43 10.61 -7.12
N SER A 99 -0.43 9.65 -7.38
CA SER A 99 -1.89 9.75 -7.24
C SER A 99 -2.48 8.49 -6.59
N GLY A 100 -3.80 8.40 -6.53
CA GLY A 100 -4.53 7.27 -5.97
C GLY A 100 -5.03 7.50 -4.56
N ASP A 101 -5.83 6.54 -4.09
CA ASP A 101 -6.51 6.63 -2.81
C ASP A 101 -6.81 5.24 -2.25
N LYS A 102 -6.88 5.12 -0.91
CA LYS A 102 -7.29 3.89 -0.20
C LYS A 102 -8.66 3.38 -0.62
N TYR A 103 -9.57 4.25 -1.08
CA TYR A 103 -10.89 3.84 -1.59
C TYR A 103 -10.81 2.92 -2.82
N HIS A 104 -9.69 2.93 -3.57
CA HIS A 104 -9.48 1.97 -4.66
C HIS A 104 -9.42 0.52 -4.18
N MET A 105 -9.13 0.31 -2.90
CA MET A 105 -9.04 -1.00 -2.28
C MET A 105 -10.38 -1.44 -1.65
N GLN A 106 -11.42 -0.61 -1.66
CA GLN A 106 -12.66 -0.87 -0.92
C GLN A 106 -13.32 -2.21 -1.30
N VAL A 107 -13.52 -2.44 -2.60
CA VAL A 107 -14.19 -3.66 -3.08
C VAL A 107 -13.37 -4.89 -2.73
N LEU A 108 -12.06 -4.88 -3.00
CA LEU A 108 -11.15 -5.97 -2.64
C LEU A 108 -11.12 -6.21 -1.12
N GLY A 109 -11.10 -5.14 -0.34
CA GLY A 109 -11.10 -5.17 1.12
C GLY A 109 -12.33 -5.81 1.72
N ILE A 110 -13.51 -5.44 1.21
CA ILE A 110 -14.78 -6.04 1.62
C ILE A 110 -14.82 -7.52 1.25
N VAL A 111 -14.44 -7.88 0.01
CA VAL A 111 -14.46 -9.28 -0.42
C VAL A 111 -13.51 -10.13 0.42
N LEU A 112 -12.27 -9.70 0.65
CA LEU A 112 -11.32 -10.43 1.49
C LEU A 112 -11.76 -10.48 2.96
N ALA A 113 -12.36 -9.40 3.48
CA ALA A 113 -12.90 -9.40 4.84
C ALA A 113 -14.01 -10.46 5.00
N SER A 114 -14.90 -10.59 4.01
CA SER A 114 -15.94 -11.64 4.00
C SER A 114 -15.38 -13.07 4.00
N LYS A 115 -14.07 -13.25 3.74
CA LYS A 115 -13.36 -14.53 3.74
C LYS A 115 -12.56 -14.80 5.01
N GLY A 116 -12.80 -14.05 6.08
CA GLY A 116 -12.19 -14.31 7.39
C GLY A 116 -10.86 -13.59 7.61
N TYR A 117 -10.65 -12.45 6.93
CA TYR A 117 -9.52 -11.57 7.16
C TYR A 117 -10.00 -10.24 7.76
N VAL A 118 -9.12 -9.54 8.46
CA VAL A 118 -9.27 -8.09 8.63
C VAL A 118 -8.44 -7.42 7.55
N THR A 119 -9.04 -6.50 6.79
CA THR A 119 -8.28 -5.75 5.79
C THR A 119 -8.17 -4.28 6.14
N VAL A 120 -6.99 -3.71 5.90
CA VAL A 120 -6.62 -2.34 6.28
C VAL A 120 -6.14 -1.63 5.03
N ALA A 121 -6.98 -0.78 4.44
CA ALA A 121 -6.59 0.04 3.30
C ALA A 121 -6.03 1.37 3.78
N ILE A 122 -4.80 1.69 3.40
CA ILE A 122 -4.09 2.85 3.94
C ILE A 122 -3.90 3.94 2.90
N GLU A 123 -3.95 5.20 3.34
CA GLU A 123 -3.26 6.27 2.63
C GLU A 123 -1.76 6.20 2.86
N TYR A 124 -0.99 6.90 2.03
CA TYR A 124 0.42 7.23 2.26
C TYR A 124 0.71 8.58 1.61
N ARG A 125 1.81 9.25 1.98
CA ARG A 125 2.23 10.50 1.33
C ARG A 125 2.62 10.24 -0.12
N LEU A 126 2.00 11.00 -1.04
CA LEU A 126 2.29 10.93 -2.47
C LEU A 126 3.55 11.72 -2.82
N SER A 127 4.13 11.50 -4.00
CA SER A 127 5.42 12.07 -4.40
C SER A 127 5.50 13.61 -4.35
N ALA A 128 4.37 14.31 -4.53
CA ALA A 128 4.32 15.76 -4.41
C ALA A 128 4.35 16.25 -2.95
N GLU A 129 3.97 15.39 -2.00
CA GLU A 129 4.00 15.67 -0.57
C GLU A 129 5.37 15.39 0.02
N ALA A 130 5.96 14.25 -0.32
CA ALA A 130 7.30 13.88 0.11
C ALA A 130 7.91 12.82 -0.83
N PRO A 131 9.22 12.91 -1.13
CA PRO A 131 9.92 11.87 -1.87
C PRO A 131 10.17 10.63 -0.98
N TYR A 132 10.70 9.57 -1.59
CA TYR A 132 11.26 8.41 -0.90
C TYR A 132 12.21 8.86 0.24
N PRO A 133 12.14 8.24 1.44
CA PRO A 133 11.36 7.05 1.79
C PRO A 133 10.00 7.30 2.45
N ALA A 134 9.42 8.52 2.35
CA ALA A 134 8.25 8.91 3.14
C ALA A 134 7.07 7.93 3.08
N ALA A 135 6.66 7.52 1.87
CA ALA A 135 5.56 6.58 1.68
C ALA A 135 5.83 5.21 2.33
N VAL A 136 7.09 4.77 2.38
CA VAL A 136 7.48 3.51 3.03
C VAL A 136 7.30 3.62 4.53
N LEU A 137 7.79 4.71 5.12
CA LEU A 137 7.63 4.99 6.55
C LEU A 137 6.15 5.12 6.95
N ASP A 138 5.30 5.62 6.06
CA ASP A 138 3.86 5.73 6.29
C ASP A 138 3.18 4.36 6.34
N VAL A 139 3.64 3.39 5.54
CA VAL A 139 3.18 1.99 5.60
C VAL A 139 3.57 1.39 6.96
N GLU A 140 4.81 1.59 7.40
CA GLU A 140 5.28 1.12 8.70
C GLU A 140 4.48 1.71 9.86
N ALA A 141 4.21 3.02 9.81
CA ALA A 141 3.42 3.72 10.81
C ALA A 141 1.99 3.15 10.90
N ALA A 142 1.36 2.84 9.75
CA ALA A 142 0.04 2.22 9.75
C ALA A 142 0.05 0.81 10.36
N MET A 143 1.12 0.04 10.11
CA MET A 143 1.30 -1.28 10.72
C MET A 143 1.51 -1.20 12.23
N GLN A 144 2.34 -0.26 12.69
CA GLN A 144 2.59 -0.03 14.12
C GLN A 144 1.33 0.43 14.85
N TRP A 145 0.58 1.37 14.26
CA TRP A 145 -0.72 1.79 14.76
C TRP A 145 -1.66 0.58 14.91
N THR A 146 -1.74 -0.29 13.90
CA THR A 146 -2.62 -1.46 13.96
C THR A 146 -2.23 -2.45 15.07
N VAL A 147 -0.94 -2.59 15.36
CA VAL A 147 -0.48 -3.38 16.52
C VAL A 147 -0.95 -2.77 17.85
N GLU A 148 -0.92 -1.45 17.98
CA GLU A 148 -1.39 -0.74 19.17
C GLU A 148 -2.89 -0.98 19.45
N TYR A 149 -3.71 -1.02 18.40
CA TYR A 149 -5.16 -1.21 18.49
C TYR A 149 -5.60 -2.69 18.37
N ALA A 150 -4.67 -3.64 18.43
CA ALA A 150 -4.94 -5.04 18.12
C ALA A 150 -6.07 -5.68 18.95
N LYS A 151 -6.16 -5.31 20.23
CA LYS A 151 -7.21 -5.81 21.13
C LYS A 151 -8.61 -5.31 20.75
N GLU A 152 -8.71 -4.05 20.34
CA GLU A 152 -9.97 -3.41 19.95
C GLU A 152 -10.44 -3.89 18.57
N LEU A 153 -9.47 -4.21 17.71
CA LEU A 153 -9.72 -4.69 16.36
C LEU A 153 -9.95 -6.20 16.28
N HIS A 154 -9.69 -6.95 17.37
CA HIS A 154 -9.71 -8.41 17.41
C HIS A 154 -8.82 -9.03 16.32
N ILE A 155 -7.55 -8.62 16.22
CA ILE A 155 -6.66 -9.07 15.15
C ILE A 155 -5.50 -9.93 15.66
N ASP A 156 -5.01 -10.81 14.79
CA ASP A 156 -3.76 -11.54 14.98
C ASP A 156 -2.57 -10.66 14.56
N THR A 157 -1.70 -10.35 15.53
CA THR A 157 -0.46 -9.59 15.32
C THR A 157 0.79 -10.46 15.24
N ALA A 158 0.66 -11.79 15.16
CA ALA A 158 1.80 -12.71 14.96
C ALA A 158 2.49 -12.50 13.60
N GLY A 159 1.89 -11.73 12.71
CA GLY A 159 2.49 -11.17 11.51
C GLY A 159 1.42 -10.82 10.47
N PHE A 160 1.76 -9.91 9.57
CA PHE A 160 0.82 -9.32 8.63
C PHE A 160 1.05 -9.80 7.20
N ILE A 161 -0.01 -9.72 6.40
CA ILE A 161 0.03 -9.92 4.95
C ILE A 161 0.09 -8.54 4.30
N LEU A 162 1.06 -8.31 3.42
CA LEU A 162 1.10 -7.08 2.62
C LEU A 162 0.54 -7.37 1.24
N LEU A 163 -0.50 -6.63 0.85
CA LEU A 163 -1.08 -6.66 -0.49
C LEU A 163 -0.93 -5.29 -1.12
N GLY A 164 -0.36 -5.23 -2.31
CA GLY A 164 -0.18 -3.98 -3.02
C GLY A 164 -0.51 -4.07 -4.50
N CYS A 165 -0.98 -2.96 -5.06
CA CYS A 165 -1.28 -2.86 -6.49
C CYS A 165 -0.36 -1.84 -7.18
N SER A 166 0.30 -2.21 -8.28
CA SER A 166 1.20 -1.33 -9.03
C SER A 166 2.28 -0.69 -8.13
N SER A 167 2.34 0.64 -8.01
CA SER A 167 3.22 1.31 -7.04
C SER A 167 3.02 0.82 -5.61
N GLY A 168 1.81 0.44 -5.23
CA GLY A 168 1.54 -0.20 -3.96
C GLY A 168 2.10 -1.62 -3.86
N GLY A 169 2.15 -2.37 -4.95
CA GLY A 169 2.77 -3.71 -5.03
C GLY A 169 4.29 -3.62 -4.87
N GLN A 170 4.89 -2.60 -5.48
CA GLN A 170 6.28 -2.25 -5.28
C GLN A 170 6.54 -1.88 -3.80
N LEU A 171 5.72 -1.00 -3.19
CA LEU A 171 5.84 -0.63 -1.78
C LEU A 171 5.67 -1.83 -0.84
N ALA A 172 4.64 -2.65 -1.05
CA ALA A 172 4.38 -3.86 -0.27
C ALA A 172 5.58 -4.80 -0.30
N THR A 173 6.15 -5.00 -1.48
CA THR A 173 7.32 -5.86 -1.62
C THR A 173 8.54 -5.24 -0.94
N LEU A 174 8.82 -3.95 -1.17
CA LEU A 174 9.96 -3.25 -0.58
C LEU A 174 9.93 -3.30 0.96
N VAL A 175 8.79 -2.98 1.58
CA VAL A 175 8.59 -3.03 3.03
C VAL A 175 8.82 -4.46 3.54
N GLY A 176 8.32 -5.46 2.82
CA GLY A 176 8.36 -6.84 3.28
C GLY A 176 9.71 -7.55 3.14
N VAL A 177 10.59 -7.10 2.24
CA VAL A 177 11.91 -7.74 2.02
C VAL A 177 13.10 -6.91 2.49
N ASN A 178 12.93 -5.60 2.77
CA ASN A 178 14.04 -4.77 3.19
C ASN A 178 14.14 -4.73 4.73
N PRO A 179 15.16 -5.37 5.35
CA PRO A 179 15.31 -5.43 6.80
C PRO A 179 15.73 -4.10 7.44
N SER A 180 16.05 -3.07 6.66
CA SER A 180 16.32 -1.73 7.21
C SER A 180 15.07 -1.06 7.77
N PHE A 181 13.88 -1.53 7.39
CA PHE A 181 12.60 -1.07 7.89
C PHE A 181 12.23 -1.82 9.18
N ASN A 182 11.74 -1.08 10.17
CA ASN A 182 11.31 -1.62 11.46
C ASN A 182 9.83 -2.03 11.41
N SER A 183 9.51 -2.86 10.43
CA SER A 183 8.16 -3.35 10.19
C SER A 183 7.84 -4.53 11.10
N PRO A 184 6.58 -4.64 11.60
CA PRO A 184 6.08 -5.89 12.16
C PRO A 184 6.34 -7.07 11.22
N LYS A 185 6.43 -8.29 11.77
CA LYS A 185 6.70 -9.51 10.99
C LYS A 185 5.75 -9.64 9.81
N ILE A 186 6.29 -9.87 8.61
CA ILE A 186 5.50 -10.16 7.41
C ILE A 186 5.38 -11.67 7.22
N LYS A 187 4.16 -12.17 7.06
CA LYS A 187 3.85 -13.58 6.81
C LYS A 187 3.81 -13.89 5.31
N ALA A 188 3.34 -12.95 4.50
CA ALA A 188 3.18 -13.14 3.06
C ALA A 188 3.10 -11.79 2.34
N ILE A 189 3.53 -11.77 1.08
CA ILE A 189 3.41 -10.62 0.19
C ILE A 189 2.55 -10.99 -1.03
N ILE A 190 1.61 -10.13 -1.39
CA ILE A 190 0.77 -10.22 -2.58
C ILE A 190 1.07 -8.99 -3.42
N ASN A 191 1.79 -9.20 -4.52
CA ASN A 191 2.15 -8.16 -5.46
C ASN A 191 1.26 -8.28 -6.71
N LEU A 192 0.34 -7.33 -6.87
CA LEU A 192 -0.48 -7.18 -8.06
C LEU A 192 0.18 -6.14 -8.97
N ASP A 193 0.93 -6.60 -9.96
CA ASP A 193 1.49 -5.78 -11.04
C ASP A 193 2.41 -4.62 -10.60
N GLY A 194 3.14 -4.81 -9.49
CA GLY A 194 4.15 -3.89 -8.99
C GLY A 194 5.57 -4.30 -9.38
N ILE A 195 6.31 -3.37 -9.97
CA ILE A 195 7.71 -3.58 -10.35
C ILE A 195 8.62 -3.82 -9.15
N LEU A 196 9.72 -4.54 -9.36
CA LEU A 196 10.70 -4.90 -8.33
C LEU A 196 12.09 -4.27 -8.59
N ALA A 197 12.31 -3.72 -9.78
CA ALA A 197 13.52 -3.01 -10.15
C ALA A 197 13.19 -1.76 -10.98
N PHE A 198 13.60 -0.58 -10.49
CA PHE A 198 13.37 0.69 -11.18
C PHE A 198 14.28 0.88 -12.39
N HIS A 199 15.53 0.44 -12.29
CA HIS A 199 16.51 0.48 -13.38
C HIS A 199 16.69 -0.94 -13.94
N HIS A 200 15.82 -1.31 -14.88
CA HIS A 200 15.71 -2.63 -15.49
C HIS A 200 15.35 -2.48 -16.97
N THR A 201 15.71 -3.46 -17.81
CA THR A 201 15.42 -3.42 -19.27
C THR A 201 13.92 -3.41 -19.58
N GLU A 202 13.11 -3.97 -18.69
CA GLU A 202 11.64 -3.96 -18.79
C GLU A 202 11.00 -2.76 -18.05
N SER A 203 11.76 -1.99 -17.27
CA SER A 203 11.18 -0.90 -16.48
C SER A 203 10.93 0.34 -17.34
N GLU A 204 9.73 0.90 -17.21
CA GLU A 204 9.29 2.09 -17.95
C GLU A 204 8.67 3.18 -17.03
N GLU A 205 8.90 3.13 -15.71
CA GLU A 205 8.26 4.05 -14.76
C GLU A 205 8.76 5.52 -14.88
N GLY A 206 9.95 5.71 -15.46
CA GLY A 206 10.46 6.98 -15.97
C GLY A 206 10.26 8.16 -15.02
N ALA A 207 9.46 9.14 -15.45
CA ALA A 207 9.23 10.39 -14.74
C ALA A 207 8.47 10.21 -13.41
N SER A 208 7.55 9.23 -13.32
CA SER A 208 6.81 8.97 -12.07
C SER A 208 7.75 8.43 -10.99
N ALA A 209 8.61 7.48 -11.35
CA ALA A 209 9.67 7.00 -10.46
C ALA A 209 10.64 8.13 -10.09
N ALA A 210 11.09 8.94 -11.05
CA ALA A 210 12.02 10.04 -10.78
C ALA A 210 11.46 11.07 -9.78
N LEU A 211 10.18 11.43 -9.91
CA LEU A 211 9.53 12.35 -8.97
C LEU A 211 9.49 11.76 -7.55
N TRP A 212 9.11 10.49 -7.42
CA TRP A 212 9.05 9.82 -6.12
C TRP A 212 10.44 9.62 -5.51
N LEU A 213 11.43 9.25 -6.32
CA LEU A 213 12.80 8.97 -5.88
C LEU A 213 13.64 10.23 -5.66
N GLY A 214 13.08 11.42 -5.92
CA GLY A 214 13.74 12.71 -5.69
C GLY A 214 14.76 13.10 -6.77
N GLY A 215 14.73 12.46 -7.94
CA GLY A 215 15.63 12.78 -9.06
C GLY A 215 15.66 11.69 -10.13
N SER A 216 16.33 11.99 -11.26
CA SER A 216 16.60 10.97 -12.28
C SER A 216 17.56 9.90 -11.75
N TYR A 217 17.73 8.81 -12.50
CA TYR A 217 18.67 7.77 -12.12
C TYR A 217 20.10 8.32 -11.93
N GLU A 218 20.51 9.28 -12.76
CA GLU A 218 21.84 9.90 -12.70
C GLU A 218 22.02 10.77 -11.46
N THR A 219 20.97 11.45 -11.00
CA THR A 219 21.06 12.40 -9.87
C THR A 219 20.70 11.78 -8.52
N ALA A 220 19.93 10.68 -8.52
CA ALA A 220 19.41 10.01 -7.33
C ALA A 220 19.66 8.50 -7.35
N LYS A 221 20.76 8.04 -7.96
CA LYS A 221 21.09 6.63 -8.18
C LYS A 221 20.87 5.75 -6.94
N GLU A 222 21.34 6.19 -5.78
CA GLU A 222 21.19 5.44 -4.53
C GLU A 222 19.71 5.15 -4.25
N ASN A 223 18.82 6.15 -4.33
CA ASN A 223 17.39 5.96 -4.13
C ASN A 223 16.80 4.97 -5.13
N TRP A 224 17.17 5.03 -6.40
CA TRP A 224 16.72 4.08 -7.42
C TRP A 224 17.12 2.63 -7.11
N GLU A 225 18.32 2.43 -6.58
CA GLU A 225 18.81 1.11 -6.17
C GLU A 225 18.16 0.64 -4.87
N VAL A 226 18.17 1.45 -3.81
CA VAL A 226 17.67 1.03 -2.47
C VAL A 226 16.15 0.96 -2.40
N ALA A 227 15.42 1.68 -3.25
CA ALA A 227 13.98 1.56 -3.34
C ALA A 227 13.53 0.39 -4.23
N SER A 228 14.43 -0.27 -4.97
CA SER A 228 14.10 -1.46 -5.76
C SER A 228 14.01 -2.69 -4.85
N PRO A 229 12.84 -3.33 -4.65
CA PRO A 229 12.72 -4.52 -3.80
C PRO A 229 13.74 -5.63 -4.14
N LEU A 230 14.05 -5.81 -5.42
CA LEU A 230 15.02 -6.81 -5.89
C LEU A 230 16.40 -6.68 -5.23
N LYS A 231 16.80 -5.45 -4.83
CA LYS A 231 18.08 -5.18 -4.18
C LYS A 231 18.23 -5.91 -2.84
N HIS A 232 17.10 -6.17 -2.17
CA HIS A 232 17.06 -6.71 -0.81
C HIS A 232 16.61 -8.16 -0.74
N ALA A 233 16.17 -8.73 -1.87
CA ALA A 233 15.67 -10.09 -1.94
C ALA A 233 16.71 -11.10 -1.41
N GLY A 234 16.28 -12.01 -0.54
CA GLY A 234 17.21 -12.95 0.06
C GLY A 234 16.61 -13.89 1.10
N LYS A 235 17.51 -14.46 1.92
CA LYS A 235 17.13 -15.42 2.97
C LYS A 235 16.31 -14.72 4.05
N GLY A 236 15.22 -15.34 4.46
CA GLY A 236 14.33 -14.83 5.51
C GLY A 236 13.15 -14.02 4.99
N ASP A 237 13.09 -13.77 3.68
CA ASP A 237 11.92 -13.12 3.06
C ASP A 237 10.65 -13.98 3.19
N PRO A 238 9.47 -13.35 3.25
CA PRO A 238 8.21 -14.06 3.25
C PRO A 238 7.89 -14.67 1.87
N PRO A 239 7.03 -15.70 1.81
CA PRO A 239 6.45 -16.15 0.55
C PRO A 239 5.78 -15.02 -0.23
N ILE A 240 5.87 -15.07 -1.57
CA ILE A 240 5.33 -14.01 -2.44
C ILE A 240 4.42 -14.58 -3.54
N LEU A 241 3.23 -13.99 -3.67
CA LEU A 241 2.35 -14.14 -4.83
C LEU A 241 2.54 -12.97 -5.78
N PHE A 242 2.81 -13.26 -7.04
CA PHE A 242 2.78 -12.32 -8.15
C PHE A 242 1.54 -12.59 -9.01
N VAL A 243 0.70 -11.57 -9.21
CA VAL A 243 -0.37 -11.60 -10.22
C VAL A 243 -0.10 -10.46 -11.19
N ASN A 244 0.13 -10.78 -12.45
CA ASN A 244 0.53 -9.82 -13.45
C ASN A 244 -0.47 -9.70 -14.59
N SER A 245 -0.65 -8.47 -15.10
CA SER A 245 -1.40 -8.24 -16.34
C SER A 245 -0.59 -8.69 -17.56
N GLN A 246 -1.15 -8.46 -18.75
CA GLN A 246 -0.48 -8.80 -20.00
C GLN A 246 0.76 -7.95 -20.32
N TYR A 247 1.07 -6.92 -19.54
CA TYR A 247 2.11 -5.95 -19.87
C TYR A 247 3.46 -6.32 -19.24
N PRO A 248 4.47 -6.74 -20.03
CA PRO A 248 5.75 -7.20 -19.51
C PRO A 248 6.50 -6.16 -18.67
N ARG A 249 6.23 -4.87 -18.87
CA ARG A 249 6.87 -3.79 -18.11
C ARG A 249 6.67 -3.89 -16.58
N PHE A 250 5.62 -4.57 -16.12
CA PHE A 250 5.37 -4.79 -14.70
C PHE A 250 6.10 -6.01 -14.13
N HIS A 251 6.80 -6.77 -14.97
CA HIS A 251 7.62 -7.91 -14.57
C HIS A 251 9.04 -7.50 -14.19
N ALA A 252 9.41 -6.21 -14.33
CA ALA A 252 10.76 -5.73 -14.09
C ALA A 252 11.31 -6.18 -12.73
N GLY A 253 12.31 -7.07 -12.75
CA GLY A 253 12.97 -7.66 -11.58
C GLY A 253 12.25 -8.85 -10.91
N ARG A 254 11.08 -9.26 -11.43
CA ARG A 254 10.27 -10.36 -10.88
C ARG A 254 10.97 -11.70 -11.02
N ASP A 255 11.45 -12.01 -12.21
CA ASP A 255 12.00 -13.34 -12.51
C ASP A 255 13.35 -13.54 -11.81
N GLU A 256 14.16 -12.48 -11.67
CA GLU A 256 15.36 -12.46 -10.83
C GLU A 256 15.02 -12.67 -9.35
N MET A 257 14.01 -11.96 -8.84
CA MET A 257 13.58 -12.15 -7.45
C MET A 257 13.10 -13.58 -7.21
N ILE A 258 12.30 -14.15 -8.11
CA ILE A 258 11.86 -15.57 -8.03
C ILE A 258 13.06 -16.50 -7.98
N THR A 259 14.08 -16.25 -8.81
CA THR A 259 15.31 -17.05 -8.83
C THR A 259 16.03 -16.98 -7.48
N ILE A 260 16.19 -15.79 -6.91
CA ILE A 260 16.83 -15.58 -5.59
C ILE A 260 16.03 -16.30 -4.48
N LEU A 261 14.71 -16.11 -4.45
CA LEU A 261 13.85 -16.71 -3.44
C LEU A 261 13.81 -18.24 -3.55
N SER A 262 13.80 -18.78 -4.78
CA SER A 262 13.91 -20.22 -5.00
C SER A 262 15.23 -20.79 -4.46
N GLN A 263 16.35 -20.09 -4.62
CA GLN A 263 17.64 -20.52 -4.06
C GLN A 263 17.65 -20.47 -2.52
N ALA A 264 16.81 -19.63 -1.92
CA ALA A 264 16.60 -19.56 -0.48
C ALA A 264 15.51 -20.53 0.04
N ASN A 265 14.91 -21.36 -0.81
CA ASN A 265 13.76 -22.23 -0.51
C ASN A 265 12.52 -21.47 -0.02
N ILE A 266 12.30 -20.26 -0.52
CA ILE A 266 11.14 -19.43 -0.20
C ILE A 266 10.09 -19.62 -1.29
N TYR A 267 8.85 -19.90 -0.87
CA TYR A 267 7.76 -20.19 -1.79
C TYR A 267 7.33 -18.95 -2.59
N THR A 268 7.26 -19.09 -3.90
CA THR A 268 6.69 -18.08 -4.79
C THR A 268 5.60 -18.69 -5.68
N LYS A 269 4.63 -17.86 -6.07
CA LYS A 269 3.58 -18.23 -7.02
C LYS A 269 3.38 -17.11 -8.01
N VAL A 270 3.20 -17.45 -9.29
CA VAL A 270 2.95 -16.49 -10.38
C VAL A 270 1.65 -16.84 -11.09
N HIS A 271 0.84 -15.83 -11.37
CA HIS A 271 -0.30 -15.88 -12.27
C HIS A 271 -0.20 -14.73 -13.27
N GLU A 272 -0.02 -15.05 -14.54
CA GLU A 272 -0.05 -14.06 -15.63
C GLU A 272 -1.42 -14.09 -16.29
N LEU A 273 -2.01 -12.91 -16.47
CA LEU A 273 -3.36 -12.74 -16.99
C LEU A 273 -3.26 -12.19 -18.43
N PRO A 274 -3.41 -13.04 -19.46
CA PRO A 274 -3.44 -12.56 -20.85
C PRO A 274 -4.68 -11.67 -21.07
N ASP A 275 -4.64 -10.82 -22.10
CA ASP A 275 -5.76 -9.97 -22.52
C ASP A 275 -6.39 -9.16 -21.36
N THR A 276 -5.54 -8.56 -20.53
CA THR A 276 -5.93 -7.98 -19.25
C THR A 276 -5.37 -6.56 -19.11
N PRO A 277 -6.13 -5.55 -18.62
CA PRO A 277 -5.61 -4.22 -18.36
C PRO A 277 -4.65 -4.25 -17.16
N HIS A 278 -3.83 -3.20 -17.01
CA HIS A 278 -2.96 -3.05 -15.83
C HIS A 278 -3.77 -3.11 -14.53
N THR A 279 -4.88 -2.36 -14.43
CA THR A 279 -5.66 -2.25 -13.20
C THR A 279 -6.75 -3.33 -13.10
N PHE A 280 -6.42 -4.56 -13.45
CA PHE A 280 -7.36 -5.69 -13.54
C PHE A 280 -8.08 -6.00 -12.22
N TRP A 281 -7.42 -5.73 -11.08
CA TRP A 281 -7.99 -5.87 -9.74
C TRP A 281 -9.14 -4.91 -9.44
N LEU A 282 -9.51 -4.02 -10.37
CA LEU A 282 -10.68 -3.14 -10.25
C LEU A 282 -11.87 -3.61 -11.11
N PHE A 283 -11.68 -4.61 -11.97
CA PHE A 283 -12.62 -4.89 -13.05
C PHE A 283 -12.96 -6.37 -13.21
N ASP A 284 -14.22 -6.64 -13.51
CA ASP A 284 -14.64 -7.92 -14.05
C ASP A 284 -14.25 -8.04 -15.53
N PRO A 285 -13.85 -9.25 -16.00
CA PRO A 285 -13.97 -10.54 -15.30
C PRO A 285 -12.78 -10.96 -14.44
N TRP A 286 -11.76 -10.10 -14.27
CA TRP A 286 -10.50 -10.51 -13.62
C TRP A 286 -10.50 -10.41 -12.11
N PHE A 287 -11.33 -9.54 -11.54
CA PHE A 287 -11.41 -9.30 -10.10
C PHE A 287 -11.58 -10.57 -9.26
N LEU A 288 -12.64 -11.35 -9.50
CA LEU A 288 -12.91 -12.57 -8.73
C LEU A 288 -11.83 -13.66 -8.92
N PRO A 289 -11.33 -13.94 -10.14
CA PRO A 289 -10.15 -14.78 -10.32
C PRO A 289 -8.93 -14.33 -9.51
N THR A 290 -8.62 -13.02 -9.48
CA THR A 290 -7.53 -12.47 -8.66
C THR A 290 -7.75 -12.74 -7.17
N VAL A 291 -8.97 -12.52 -6.66
CA VAL A 291 -9.35 -12.89 -5.28
C VAL A 291 -9.11 -14.39 -5.04
N GLY A 292 -9.51 -15.24 -5.98
CA GLY A 292 -9.29 -16.69 -5.90
C GLY A 292 -7.81 -17.07 -5.80
N TYR A 293 -6.93 -16.44 -6.59
CA TYR A 293 -5.48 -16.67 -6.51
C TYR A 293 -4.89 -16.23 -5.18
N ILE A 294 -5.35 -15.09 -4.66
CA ILE A 294 -4.95 -14.58 -3.34
C ILE A 294 -5.30 -15.60 -2.26
N LEU A 295 -6.55 -16.05 -2.22
CA LEU A 295 -7.01 -16.98 -1.17
C LEU A 295 -6.29 -18.33 -1.27
N GLN A 296 -6.13 -18.89 -2.46
CA GLN A 296 -5.40 -20.15 -2.66
C GLN A 296 -3.94 -20.06 -2.20
N PHE A 297 -3.29 -18.91 -2.44
CA PHE A 297 -1.94 -18.67 -1.97
C PHE A 297 -1.89 -18.55 -0.46
N LEU A 298 -2.79 -17.77 0.14
CA LEU A 298 -2.85 -17.60 1.59
C LEU A 298 -3.14 -18.91 2.30
N ASP A 299 -4.14 -19.69 1.86
CA ASP A 299 -4.45 -21.01 2.41
C ASP A 299 -3.22 -21.92 2.51
N LYS A 300 -2.27 -21.78 1.57
CA LYS A 300 -1.02 -22.53 1.54
C LYS A 300 0.06 -22.01 2.49
N VAL A 301 0.13 -20.71 2.76
CA VAL A 301 1.26 -20.09 3.49
C VAL A 301 0.93 -19.59 4.89
N ILE A 302 -0.35 -19.50 5.25
CA ILE A 302 -0.78 -19.10 6.60
C ILE A 302 -1.45 -20.21 7.42
N SER A 303 -1.66 -21.40 6.82
CA SER A 303 -2.25 -22.55 7.52
C SER A 303 -1.20 -23.47 8.18
N ASP A 304 0.09 -23.17 8.00
CA ASP A 304 1.24 -23.86 8.61
C ASP A 304 1.80 -23.07 9.82
#